data_AF-A0A0C9UNN1-F1
#
_entry.id   AF-A0A0C9UNN1-F1
#
_cell.length_a   1.000
_cell.length_b   1.000
_cell.length_c   1.000
_cell.angle_alpha   90.00
_cell.angle_beta   90.00
_cell.angle_gamma   90.00
#
_symmetry.space_group_name_H-M   'P 1'
#
loop_
_entity.id
_entity.type
_entity.pdbx_description
1 polymer ?
#
loop_
_entity_poly.entity_id
_entity_poly.type
_entity_poly.pdbx_seq_one_letter_code
_entity_poly.pdbx_strand_id
1 'polypeptide(L)'
;MIESSDDEDQSDPSLPIDEGEEGVDYEDEAFFTLADGFEFAYRVSAHENCPRTLKEALASPEADKWFDAAKKEVEALLREGTWKLAKLPQGRKAIGCRWVFVIKYDEHGFIERYKARLVAKGYSQRPGFDFTDTFAPTAKWATLRSVLCLAALEDLELESVDISSAFLNGELEEEVYMEQPPGFPQGDSDSVLRLLKGLYGLKQSPRIWH
;
A
#
# COMPACT_ATOMS: atom_id res chain seq x y z
N MET A 1 77.98 60.78 -23.08
CA MET A 1 78.39 59.36 -23.20
C MET A 1 77.13 58.56 -22.93
N ILE A 2 76.41 58.08 -23.97
CA ILE A 2 76.69 56.84 -24.75
C ILE A 2 76.50 55.64 -23.79
N GLU A 3 75.66 54.60 -23.96
CA GLU A 3 74.93 53.85 -25.01
C GLU A 3 73.80 53.09 -24.24
N SER A 4 72.54 52.99 -24.66
CA SER A 4 71.90 52.04 -25.62
C SER A 4 72.05 50.53 -25.37
N SER A 5 70.89 49.85 -25.50
CA SER A 5 70.64 48.50 -26.03
C SER A 5 70.47 47.32 -25.06
N ASP A 6 69.22 46.84 -25.00
CA ASP A 6 68.74 45.48 -25.33
C ASP A 6 69.67 44.28 -25.08
N ASP A 7 69.18 43.26 -24.35
CA ASP A 7 68.95 41.95 -24.98
C ASP A 7 68.22 40.94 -24.06
N GLU A 8 67.59 40.02 -24.78
CA GLU A 8 66.58 39.01 -24.51
C GLU A 8 66.92 37.82 -23.57
N ASP A 9 65.83 37.29 -23.00
CA ASP A 9 65.47 35.87 -22.84
C ASP A 9 66.14 34.98 -21.79
N GLN A 10 65.31 34.53 -20.82
CA GLN A 10 65.42 33.23 -20.18
C GLN A 10 64.04 32.81 -19.65
N SER A 11 63.37 31.97 -20.44
CA SER A 11 62.37 31.01 -20.02
C SER A 11 62.86 30.13 -18.85
N ASP A 12 62.07 29.98 -17.78
CA ASP A 12 61.44 28.72 -17.30
C ASP A 12 60.83 28.93 -15.88
N PRO A 13 60.13 27.97 -15.24
CA PRO A 13 58.69 27.98 -15.04
C PRO A 13 58.33 28.05 -13.54
N SER A 14 57.07 28.34 -13.22
CA SER A 14 56.32 27.93 -11.99
C SER A 14 55.44 29.08 -11.49
N LEU A 15 54.24 29.13 -12.06
CA LEU A 15 53.09 29.63 -11.30
C LEU A 15 52.85 28.60 -10.17
N PRO A 16 52.68 29.02 -8.90
CA PRO A 16 52.12 28.15 -7.90
C PRO A 16 50.71 27.80 -8.35
N ILE A 17 50.50 26.54 -8.71
CA ILE A 17 49.16 25.96 -8.81
C ILE A 17 48.64 25.98 -7.38
N ASP A 18 47.69 26.85 -7.11
CA ASP A 18 46.89 26.81 -5.89
C ASP A 18 45.96 25.58 -6.02
N GLU A 19 46.51 24.41 -5.73
CA GLU A 19 45.75 23.19 -5.50
C GLU A 19 45.03 23.35 -4.15
N GLY A 20 43.79 23.83 -4.18
CA GLY A 20 43.11 24.14 -2.92
C GLY A 20 41.65 24.50 -2.99
N GLU A 21 40.87 24.06 -3.98
CA GLU A 21 39.40 24.09 -3.89
C GLU A 21 38.80 22.69 -3.97
N GLU A 22 38.32 22.27 -2.80
CA GLU A 22 37.08 21.52 -2.57
C GLU A 22 36.91 20.17 -3.27
N GLY A 23 37.57 19.16 -2.72
CA GLY A 23 37.00 17.81 -2.69
C GLY A 23 36.15 17.65 -1.44
N VAL A 24 34.89 18.12 -1.47
CA VAL A 24 33.89 17.61 -0.53
C VAL A 24 33.58 16.19 -1.00
N ASP A 25 34.13 15.20 -0.30
CA ASP A 25 33.78 13.79 -0.50
C ASP A 25 32.30 13.61 -0.17
N TYR A 26 31.44 13.77 -1.17
CA TYR A 26 30.04 13.34 -1.15
C TYR A 26 29.98 11.83 -1.43
N GLU A 27 30.69 11.04 -0.63
CA GLU A 27 30.45 9.60 -0.53
C GLU A 27 29.48 9.37 0.63
N ASP A 28 28.17 9.50 0.36
CA ASP A 28 27.07 8.76 1.00
C ASP A 28 25.70 9.39 0.71
N GLU A 29 25.38 9.68 -0.55
CA GLU A 29 23.98 9.69 -0.98
C GLU A 29 23.80 8.60 -2.03
N ALA A 30 23.15 7.51 -1.63
CA ALA A 30 22.77 6.41 -2.49
C ALA A 30 21.96 6.97 -3.67
N PHE A 31 22.64 7.16 -4.81
CA PHE A 31 22.03 7.63 -6.03
C PHE A 31 21.06 6.54 -6.51
N PHE A 32 19.76 6.73 -6.24
CA PHE A 32 18.73 5.77 -6.62
C PHE A 32 18.70 5.62 -8.14
N THR A 33 19.29 4.54 -8.65
CA THR A 33 19.47 4.39 -10.10
C THR A 33 18.14 4.03 -10.75
N LEU A 34 18.02 4.26 -12.06
CA LEU A 34 16.85 3.83 -12.83
C LEU A 34 16.64 2.31 -12.74
N ALA A 35 17.73 1.55 -12.56
CA ALA A 35 17.71 0.12 -12.34
C ALA A 35 17.17 -0.23 -10.95
N ASP A 36 17.60 0.47 -9.89
CA ASP A 36 17.07 0.31 -8.54
C ASP A 36 15.58 0.67 -8.48
N GLY A 37 15.18 1.73 -9.19
CA GLY A 37 13.78 2.11 -9.34
C GLY A 37 12.94 1.08 -10.09
N PHE A 38 13.50 0.45 -11.13
CA PHE A 38 12.83 -0.61 -11.86
C PHE A 38 12.75 -1.91 -11.05
N GLU A 39 13.82 -2.27 -10.34
CA GLU A 39 13.85 -3.43 -9.46
C GLU A 39 12.91 -3.26 -8.26
N PHE A 40 12.87 -2.07 -7.66
CA PHE A 40 11.90 -1.72 -6.64
C PHE A 40 10.47 -1.82 -7.18
N ALA A 41 10.18 -1.20 -8.33
CA ALA A 41 8.86 -1.28 -8.98
C ALA A 41 8.47 -2.72 -9.34
N TYR A 42 9.44 -3.53 -9.79
CA TYR A 42 9.25 -4.95 -10.07
C TYR A 42 8.94 -5.71 -8.78
N ARG A 43 9.70 -5.54 -7.69
CA ARG A 43 9.47 -6.22 -6.40
C ARG A 43 8.15 -5.80 -5.73
N VAL A 44 7.72 -4.56 -5.91
CA VAL A 44 6.44 -4.05 -5.42
C VAL A 44 5.26 -4.59 -6.23
N SER A 45 5.42 -4.82 -7.54
CA SER A 45 4.37 -5.33 -8.43
C SER A 45 4.32 -6.86 -8.52
N ALA A 46 5.47 -7.51 -8.42
CA ALA A 46 5.63 -8.95 -8.38
C ALA A 46 5.28 -9.46 -6.98
N HIS A 47 4.01 -9.81 -6.78
CA HIS A 47 3.57 -10.67 -5.67
C HIS A 47 4.20 -12.09 -5.71
N GLU A 48 5.33 -12.30 -6.41
CA GLU A 48 5.91 -13.61 -6.70
C GLU A 48 6.32 -14.38 -5.43
N ASN A 49 6.69 -13.68 -4.35
CA ASN A 49 7.06 -14.30 -3.08
C ASN A 49 5.96 -14.24 -2.02
N CYS A 50 4.75 -13.79 -2.37
CA CYS A 50 3.65 -13.69 -1.42
C CYS A 50 2.77 -14.96 -1.50
N PRO A 51 2.50 -15.61 -0.35
CA PRO A 51 1.63 -16.77 -0.34
C PRO A 51 0.21 -16.37 -0.79
N ARG A 52 -0.43 -17.23 -1.59
CA ARG A 52 -1.79 -16.98 -2.09
C ARG A 52 -2.87 -17.50 -1.15
N THR A 53 -2.49 -18.37 -0.22
CA THR A 53 -3.39 -18.99 0.75
C THR A 53 -2.75 -19.01 2.14
N LEU A 54 -3.56 -19.07 3.19
CA LEU A 54 -3.03 -19.23 4.54
C LEU A 54 -2.25 -20.55 4.69
N LYS A 55 -2.67 -21.62 4.01
CA LYS A 55 -1.94 -22.90 4.06
C LYS A 55 -0.52 -22.78 3.51
N GLU A 56 -0.37 -22.08 2.40
CA GLU A 56 0.93 -21.78 1.79
C GLU A 56 1.75 -20.85 2.69
N ALA A 57 1.12 -19.83 3.28
CA ALA A 57 1.78 -18.93 4.22
C ALA A 57 2.33 -19.68 5.43
N LEU A 58 1.56 -20.62 5.99
CA LEU A 58 1.97 -21.44 7.12
C LEU A 58 2.96 -22.56 6.77
N ALA A 59 3.12 -22.88 5.49
CA ALA A 59 4.15 -23.81 5.01
C ALA A 59 5.48 -23.12 4.69
N SER A 60 5.51 -21.78 4.67
CA SER A 60 6.72 -21.00 4.40
C SER A 60 7.63 -20.92 5.64
N PRO A 61 8.94 -20.66 5.46
CA PRO A 61 9.86 -20.43 6.58
C PRO A 61 9.43 -19.27 7.49
N GLU A 62 8.72 -18.28 6.92
CA GLU A 62 8.22 -17.10 7.62
C GLU A 62 6.79 -17.26 8.14
N ALA A 63 6.32 -18.49 8.34
CA ALA A 63 4.97 -18.82 8.81
C ALA A 63 4.52 -17.99 10.02
N ASP A 64 5.40 -17.82 11.02
CA ASP A 64 5.09 -17.06 12.23
C ASP A 64 4.77 -15.59 11.92
N LYS A 65 5.53 -14.97 10.98
CA LYS A 65 5.33 -13.57 10.58
C LYS A 65 4.02 -13.39 9.83
N TRP A 66 3.67 -14.34 8.95
CA TRP A 66 2.41 -14.32 8.24
C TRP A 66 1.21 -14.55 9.14
N PHE A 67 1.32 -15.48 10.09
CA PHE A 67 0.27 -15.76 11.05
C PHE A 67 0.04 -14.58 11.99
N ASP A 68 1.10 -13.94 12.50
CA ASP A 68 0.99 -12.73 13.31
C ASP A 68 0.33 -11.58 12.54
N ALA A 69 0.69 -11.39 11.27
CA ALA A 69 0.03 -10.40 10.41
C ALA A 69 -1.47 -10.69 10.22
N ALA A 70 -1.84 -11.95 9.99
CA ALA A 70 -3.24 -12.36 9.86
C ALA A 70 -4.01 -12.20 11.18
N LYS A 71 -3.38 -12.53 12.31
CA LYS A 71 -3.95 -12.36 13.65
C LYS A 71 -4.23 -10.89 13.95
N LYS A 72 -3.27 -10.00 13.69
CA LYS A 72 -3.43 -8.54 13.85
C LYS A 72 -4.60 -8.00 13.03
N GLU A 73 -4.77 -8.48 11.80
CA GLU A 73 -5.91 -8.11 10.96
C GLU A 73 -7.25 -8.57 11.57
N VAL A 74 -7.37 -9.83 12.02
CA VAL A 74 -8.60 -10.31 12.67
C VAL A 74 -8.91 -9.53 13.94
N GLU A 75 -7.90 -9.26 14.77
CA GLU A 75 -8.06 -8.47 15.99
C GLU A 75 -8.51 -7.04 15.71
N ALA A 76 -7.98 -6.40 14.66
CA ALA A 76 -8.43 -5.09 14.21
C ALA A 76 -9.91 -5.13 13.77
N LEU A 77 -10.29 -6.12 12.97
CA LEU A 77 -11.67 -6.28 12.49
C LEU A 77 -12.66 -6.53 13.64
N LEU A 78 -12.26 -7.31 14.65
CA LEU A 78 -13.03 -7.54 15.86
C LEU A 78 -13.16 -6.28 16.72
N ARG A 79 -12.06 -5.53 16.90
CA ARG A 79 -12.06 -4.25 17.63
C ARG A 79 -13.03 -3.25 17.00
N GLU A 80 -13.07 -3.21 15.67
CA GLU A 80 -14.00 -2.36 14.93
C GLU A 80 -15.44 -2.87 14.91
N GLY A 81 -15.73 -4.05 15.49
CA GLY A 81 -17.07 -4.62 15.47
C GLY A 81 -17.57 -4.94 14.06
N THR A 82 -16.66 -5.30 13.15
CA THR A 82 -16.96 -5.48 11.72
C THR A 82 -18.04 -6.54 11.47
N TRP A 83 -18.14 -7.53 12.35
CA TRP A 83 -19.12 -8.60 12.25
C TRP A 83 -19.53 -9.15 13.61
N LYS A 84 -20.58 -9.96 13.61
CA LYS A 84 -21.02 -10.78 14.74
C LYS A 84 -21.22 -12.23 14.34
N LEU A 85 -21.00 -13.14 15.28
CA LEU A 85 -21.29 -14.56 15.07
C LEU A 85 -22.81 -14.77 14.97
N ALA A 86 -23.25 -15.55 13.98
CA ALA A 86 -24.64 -15.83 13.72
C ALA A 86 -24.82 -17.23 13.10
N LYS A 87 -26.02 -17.78 13.19
CA LYS A 87 -26.42 -18.94 12.36
C LYS A 87 -26.91 -18.45 11.01
N LEU A 88 -26.61 -19.21 9.95
CA LEU A 88 -27.06 -18.87 8.60
C LEU A 88 -28.60 -19.05 8.51
N PRO A 89 -29.37 -18.00 8.22
CA PRO A 89 -30.82 -18.13 8.07
C PRO A 89 -31.19 -19.00 6.87
N GLN A 90 -32.35 -19.65 6.95
CA GLN A 90 -32.87 -20.45 5.84
C GLN A 90 -33.04 -19.59 4.58
N GLY A 91 -32.54 -20.07 3.43
CA GLY A 91 -32.62 -19.37 2.15
C GLY A 91 -31.52 -18.31 1.92
N ARG A 92 -30.68 -18.01 2.93
CA ARG A 92 -29.47 -17.19 2.75
C ARG A 92 -28.28 -18.08 2.39
N LYS A 93 -27.28 -17.48 1.75
CA LYS A 93 -26.00 -18.13 1.43
C LYS A 93 -24.87 -17.28 1.99
N ALA A 94 -23.96 -17.90 2.72
CA ALA A 94 -22.75 -17.22 3.16
C ALA A 94 -21.79 -17.05 1.96
N ILE A 95 -21.19 -15.86 1.85
CA ILE A 95 -20.09 -15.61 0.93
C ILE A 95 -18.79 -16.11 1.54
N GLY A 96 -17.90 -16.66 0.72
CA GLY A 96 -16.57 -17.01 1.21
C GLY A 96 -15.70 -15.78 1.44
N CYS A 97 -14.57 -15.98 2.10
CA CYS A 97 -13.50 -15.00 2.22
C CYS A 97 -12.16 -15.59 1.77
N ARG A 98 -11.15 -14.75 1.63
CA ARG A 98 -9.77 -15.16 1.37
C ARG A 98 -8.78 -14.20 2.02
N TRP A 99 -7.59 -14.72 2.28
CA TRP A 99 -6.46 -13.92 2.71
C TRP A 99 -5.72 -13.34 1.50
N VAL A 100 -5.29 -12.09 1.61
CA VAL A 100 -4.35 -11.46 0.68
C VAL A 100 -3.11 -11.09 1.49
N PHE A 101 -1.99 -11.72 1.15
CA PHE A 101 -0.70 -11.49 1.78
C PHE A 101 0.18 -10.62 0.89
N VAL A 102 0.87 -9.66 1.51
CA VAL A 102 1.74 -8.71 0.83
C VAL A 102 2.96 -8.47 1.70
N ILE A 103 4.15 -8.59 1.13
CA ILE A 103 5.39 -8.09 1.74
C ILE A 103 5.50 -6.61 1.38
N LYS A 104 5.71 -5.76 2.38
CA LYS A 104 6.08 -4.36 2.18
C LYS A 104 7.58 -4.23 2.32
N TYR A 105 8.16 -3.53 1.34
CA TYR A 105 9.57 -3.20 1.31
C TYR A 105 9.74 -1.71 1.60
N ASP A 106 10.85 -1.36 2.25
CA ASP A 106 11.26 0.04 2.42
C ASP A 106 11.89 0.59 1.13
N GLU A 107 12.29 1.86 1.17
CA GLU A 107 12.93 2.56 0.05
C GLU A 107 14.26 1.94 -0.41
N HIS A 108 14.91 1.19 0.48
CA HIS A 108 16.16 0.47 0.20
C HIS A 108 15.92 -0.97 -0.27
N GLY A 109 14.66 -1.39 -0.38
CA GLY A 109 14.29 -2.74 -0.80
C GLY A 109 14.46 -3.81 0.28
N PHE A 110 14.62 -3.46 1.55
CA PHE A 110 14.55 -4.43 2.64
C PHE A 110 13.11 -4.68 3.06
N ILE A 111 12.86 -5.82 3.69
CA ILE A 111 11.51 -6.17 4.16
C ILE A 111 11.15 -5.28 5.36
N GLU A 112 10.27 -4.32 5.14
CA GLU A 112 9.71 -3.46 6.18
C GLU A 112 8.71 -4.24 7.05
N ARG A 113 7.73 -4.91 6.42
CA ARG A 113 6.68 -5.63 7.15
C ARG A 113 5.93 -6.66 6.32
N TYR A 114 5.37 -7.63 7.02
CA TYR A 114 4.42 -8.60 6.48
C TYR A 114 3.00 -8.07 6.70
N LYS A 115 2.21 -8.00 5.63
CA LYS A 115 0.84 -7.52 5.68
C LYS A 115 -0.13 -8.61 5.24
N ALA A 116 -1.16 -8.83 6.04
CA ALA A 116 -2.28 -9.69 5.69
C ALA A 116 -3.55 -8.83 5.64
N ARG A 117 -4.45 -9.13 4.71
CA ARG A 117 -5.78 -8.55 4.65
C ARG A 117 -6.82 -9.64 4.46
N LEU A 118 -7.93 -9.53 5.18
CA LEU A 118 -9.08 -10.39 4.95
C LEU A 118 -9.99 -9.75 3.91
N VAL A 119 -10.29 -10.50 2.85
CA VAL A 119 -11.08 -10.01 1.71
C VAL A 119 -12.28 -10.92 1.51
N ALA A 120 -13.47 -10.34 1.53
CA ALA A 120 -14.71 -11.01 1.16
C ALA A 120 -14.71 -11.34 -0.34
N LYS A 121 -15.25 -12.51 -0.70
CA LYS A 121 -15.43 -12.91 -2.10
C LYS A 121 -16.67 -12.25 -2.68
N GLY A 122 -16.71 -10.92 -2.78
CA GLY A 122 -17.90 -10.18 -3.21
C GLY A 122 -18.33 -10.46 -4.65
N TYR A 123 -17.48 -11.08 -5.49
CA TYR A 123 -17.91 -11.62 -6.79
C TYR A 123 -19.01 -12.69 -6.66
N SER A 124 -19.13 -13.33 -5.48
CA SER A 124 -20.18 -14.33 -5.19
C SER A 124 -21.47 -13.72 -4.61
N GLN A 125 -21.50 -12.40 -4.38
CA GLN A 125 -22.71 -11.70 -3.92
C GLN A 125 -23.76 -11.60 -5.02
N ARG A 126 -25.03 -11.68 -4.63
CA ARG A 126 -26.20 -11.62 -5.52
C ARG A 126 -26.89 -10.25 -5.43
N PRO A 127 -27.08 -9.55 -6.57
CA PRO A 127 -27.88 -8.33 -6.60
C PRO A 127 -29.29 -8.56 -6.07
N GLY A 128 -29.84 -7.61 -5.32
CA GLY A 128 -31.18 -7.68 -4.72
C GLY A 128 -31.29 -8.58 -3.47
N PHE A 129 -30.23 -9.32 -3.12
CA PHE A 129 -30.16 -10.12 -1.89
C PHE A 129 -29.04 -9.65 -0.96
N ASP A 130 -27.82 -9.52 -1.50
CA ASP A 130 -26.61 -9.23 -0.75
C ASP A 130 -26.13 -7.78 -0.93
N PHE A 131 -26.68 -7.08 -1.92
CA PHE A 131 -26.49 -5.64 -2.15
C PHE A 131 -27.60 -5.11 -3.07
N THR A 132 -27.89 -3.82 -2.96
CA THR A 132 -28.88 -3.12 -3.80
C THR A 132 -28.23 -2.19 -4.81
N ASP A 133 -27.31 -1.36 -4.34
CA ASP A 133 -26.56 -0.41 -5.15
C ASP A 133 -25.07 -0.46 -4.81
N THR A 134 -24.24 -0.29 -5.83
CA THR A 134 -22.78 -0.33 -5.76
C THR A 134 -22.15 0.97 -6.23
N PHE A 135 -22.94 1.97 -6.64
CA PHE A 135 -22.42 3.21 -7.17
C PHE A 135 -21.71 4.00 -6.06
N ALA A 136 -20.44 4.32 -6.31
CA ALA A 136 -19.63 5.17 -5.45
C ALA A 136 -19.16 6.39 -6.28
N PRO A 137 -19.33 7.62 -5.78
CA PRO A 137 -18.88 8.81 -6.50
C PRO A 137 -17.35 8.79 -6.62
N THR A 138 -16.84 8.71 -7.84
CA THR A 138 -15.39 8.81 -8.11
C THR A 138 -15.07 10.19 -8.68
N ALA A 139 -14.03 10.84 -8.14
CA ALA A 139 -13.56 12.12 -8.66
C ALA A 139 -13.18 12.00 -10.15
N LYS A 140 -13.64 12.95 -10.96
CA LYS A 140 -13.28 12.98 -12.39
C LYS A 140 -11.90 13.58 -12.56
N TRP A 141 -11.14 13.08 -13.53
CA TRP A 141 -9.84 13.64 -13.91
C TRP A 141 -9.90 15.13 -14.25
N ALA A 142 -10.99 15.58 -14.88
CA ALA A 142 -11.19 17.00 -15.17
C ALA A 142 -11.22 17.84 -13.89
N THR A 143 -11.91 17.37 -12.84
CA THR A 143 -11.99 18.04 -11.54
C THR A 143 -10.62 18.06 -10.87
N LEU A 144 -9.93 16.91 -10.81
CA LEU A 144 -8.59 16.84 -10.20
C LEU A 144 -7.60 17.78 -10.90
N ARG A 145 -7.58 17.79 -12.24
CA ARG A 145 -6.73 18.70 -13.01
C ARG A 145 -7.08 20.17 -12.78
N SER A 146 -8.36 20.48 -12.61
CA SER A 146 -8.80 21.85 -12.33
C SER A 146 -8.30 22.32 -10.96
N VAL A 147 -8.39 21.47 -9.94
CA VAL A 147 -7.85 21.77 -8.60
C VAL A 147 -6.34 21.95 -8.64
N LEU A 148 -5.62 21.05 -9.33
CA LEU A 148 -4.16 21.16 -9.51
C LEU A 148 -3.76 22.44 -10.26
N CYS A 149 -4.50 22.83 -11.30
CA CYS A 149 -4.26 24.07 -12.04
C CYS A 149 -4.47 25.30 -11.16
N LEU A 150 -5.52 25.33 -10.34
CA LEU A 150 -5.78 26.42 -9.41
C LEU A 150 -4.68 26.51 -8.35
N ALA A 151 -4.24 25.38 -7.80
CA ALA A 151 -3.14 25.35 -6.85
C ALA A 151 -1.85 25.90 -7.45
N ALA A 152 -1.53 25.53 -8.70
CA ALA A 152 -0.34 26.05 -9.38
C ALA A 152 -0.44 27.54 -9.75
N LEU A 153 -1.64 28.05 -10.08
CA LEU A 153 -1.85 29.45 -10.42
C LEU A 153 -1.77 30.37 -9.19
N GLU A 154 -2.28 29.90 -8.07
CA GLU A 154 -2.40 30.68 -6.82
C GLU A 154 -1.29 30.36 -5.83
N ASP A 155 -0.27 29.60 -6.24
CA ASP A 155 0.88 29.16 -5.41
C ASP A 155 0.44 28.50 -4.09
N LEU A 156 -0.52 27.58 -4.18
CA LEU A 156 -1.09 26.86 -3.02
C LEU A 156 -0.40 25.52 -2.79
N GLU A 157 -0.17 25.19 -1.53
CA GLU A 157 0.27 23.87 -1.09
C GLU A 157 -0.91 22.88 -1.06
N LEU A 158 -0.66 21.67 -1.55
CA LEU A 158 -1.64 20.58 -1.54
C LEU A 158 -1.18 19.46 -0.61
N GLU A 159 -2.04 19.12 0.34
CA GLU A 159 -1.84 17.97 1.21
C GLU A 159 -2.80 16.84 0.83
N SER A 160 -2.30 15.61 0.82
CA SER A 160 -3.09 14.40 0.58
C SER A 160 -3.12 13.51 1.81
N VAL A 161 -4.30 13.02 2.18
CA VAL A 161 -4.48 12.10 3.29
C VAL A 161 -4.98 10.75 2.76
N ASP A 162 -4.30 9.67 3.11
CA ASP A 162 -4.79 8.30 2.91
C ASP A 162 -5.43 7.79 4.21
N ILE A 163 -6.74 7.53 4.16
CA ILE A 163 -7.48 7.08 5.33
C ILE A 163 -7.34 5.57 5.45
N SER A 164 -6.61 5.16 6.49
CA SER A 164 -6.46 3.75 6.84
C SER A 164 -7.83 3.14 7.16
N SER A 165 -8.07 1.93 6.64
CA SER A 165 -9.27 1.15 6.92
C SER A 165 -10.60 1.84 6.57
N ALA A 166 -10.61 2.71 5.55
CA ALA A 166 -11.79 3.47 5.12
C ALA A 166 -13.09 2.63 5.06
N PHE A 167 -13.06 1.43 4.48
CA PHE A 167 -14.27 0.59 4.38
C PHE A 167 -14.81 0.07 5.72
N LEU A 168 -13.98 0.01 6.77
CA LEU A 168 -14.40 -0.42 8.11
C LEU A 168 -15.11 0.69 8.89
N ASN A 169 -15.19 1.91 8.35
CA ASN A 169 -15.85 3.02 9.02
C ASN A 169 -17.34 3.14 8.66
N GLY A 170 -17.74 2.60 7.50
CA GLY A 170 -19.14 2.67 7.08
C GLY A 170 -19.95 1.45 7.54
N GLU A 171 -21.16 1.71 7.99
CA GLU A 171 -22.12 0.68 8.42
C GLU A 171 -22.74 -0.02 7.21
N LEU A 172 -22.94 -1.33 7.34
CA LEU A 172 -23.55 -2.16 6.32
C LEU A 172 -25.04 -2.35 6.62
N GLU A 173 -25.90 -1.72 5.82
CA GLU A 173 -27.35 -1.86 5.95
C GLU A 173 -27.85 -3.23 5.50
N GLU A 174 -27.24 -3.82 4.46
CA GLU A 174 -27.67 -5.11 3.93
C GLU A 174 -27.20 -6.30 4.77
N GLU A 175 -28.03 -7.35 4.83
CA GLU A 175 -27.70 -8.55 5.62
C GLU A 175 -26.73 -9.49 4.90
N VAL A 176 -25.43 -9.17 4.91
CA VAL A 176 -24.40 -10.03 4.32
C VAL A 176 -23.87 -11.02 5.35
N TYR A 177 -23.83 -12.30 4.97
CA TYR A 177 -23.24 -13.38 5.76
C TYR A 177 -21.96 -13.86 5.11
N MET A 178 -20.90 -14.05 5.88
CA MET A 178 -19.59 -14.49 5.43
C MET A 178 -19.17 -15.75 6.18
N GLU A 179 -18.47 -16.66 5.48
CA GLU A 179 -17.79 -17.79 6.10
C GLU A 179 -16.69 -17.30 7.06
N GLN A 180 -16.40 -18.09 8.10
CA GLN A 180 -15.34 -17.75 9.05
C GLN A 180 -13.96 -17.71 8.36
N PRO A 181 -13.06 -16.78 8.76
CA PRO A 181 -11.74 -16.68 8.16
C PRO A 181 -10.97 -17.99 8.33
N PRO A 182 -10.39 -18.55 7.26
CA PRO A 182 -9.55 -19.73 7.37
C PRO A 182 -8.45 -19.49 8.41
N GLY A 183 -8.27 -20.44 9.34
CA GLY A 183 -7.29 -20.37 10.42
C GLY A 183 -7.70 -19.55 11.65
N PHE A 184 -8.86 -18.88 11.63
CA PHE A 184 -9.36 -18.08 12.75
C PHE A 184 -10.86 -18.33 13.01
N PRO A 185 -11.25 -19.56 13.39
CA PRO A 185 -12.63 -19.85 13.77
C PRO A 185 -13.01 -19.12 15.07
N GLN A 186 -14.22 -18.57 15.11
CA GLN A 186 -14.80 -17.83 16.25
C GLN A 186 -15.99 -18.57 16.89
N GLY A 187 -16.44 -19.68 16.30
CA GLY A 187 -17.50 -20.53 16.83
C GLY A 187 -17.52 -21.90 16.17
N ASP A 188 -18.65 -22.59 16.27
CA ASP A 188 -18.82 -23.92 15.69
C ASP A 188 -18.68 -23.91 14.15
N SER A 189 -18.45 -25.07 13.55
CA SER A 189 -18.31 -25.24 12.09
C SER A 189 -19.48 -24.68 11.28
N ASP A 190 -20.68 -24.70 11.86
CA ASP A 190 -21.91 -24.27 11.21
C ASP A 190 -22.21 -22.77 11.44
N SER A 191 -21.38 -22.09 12.23
CA SER A 191 -21.52 -20.66 12.49
C SER A 191 -20.95 -19.85 11.34
N VAL A 192 -21.63 -18.75 11.03
CA VAL A 192 -21.23 -17.76 10.02
C VAL A 192 -21.07 -16.40 10.66
N LEU A 193 -20.45 -15.47 9.95
CA LEU A 193 -20.26 -14.09 10.39
C LEU A 193 -21.28 -13.21 9.68
N ARG A 194 -22.16 -12.56 10.42
CA ARG A 194 -22.98 -11.48 9.87
C ARG A 194 -22.15 -10.19 9.87
N LEU A 195 -21.88 -9.66 8.69
CA LEU A 195 -21.16 -8.40 8.54
C LEU A 195 -22.06 -7.24 8.99
N LEU A 196 -21.48 -6.31 9.75
CA LEU A 196 -22.13 -5.09 10.26
C LEU A 196 -21.52 -3.83 9.65
N LYS A 197 -20.30 -3.94 9.11
CA LYS A 197 -19.58 -2.86 8.44
C LYS A 197 -19.08 -3.31 7.08
N GLY A 198 -18.64 -2.35 6.27
CA GLY A 198 -17.96 -2.64 5.02
C GLY A 198 -16.72 -3.50 5.24
N LEU A 199 -16.40 -4.36 4.26
CA LEU A 199 -15.20 -5.18 4.26
C LEU A 199 -14.58 -5.16 2.87
N TYR A 200 -13.26 -5.27 2.77
CA TYR A 200 -12.58 -5.36 1.48
C TYR A 200 -13.20 -6.46 0.62
N GLY A 201 -13.43 -6.14 -0.65
CA GLY A 201 -13.95 -7.10 -1.63
C GLY A 201 -15.46 -7.24 -1.69
N LEU A 202 -16.25 -6.65 -0.78
CA LEU A 202 -17.70 -6.50 -1.01
C LEU A 202 -17.95 -5.48 -2.12
N LYS A 203 -19.03 -5.71 -2.89
CA LYS A 203 -19.39 -4.85 -4.03
C LYS A 203 -19.81 -3.45 -3.62
N GLN A 204 -20.45 -3.30 -2.47
CA GLN A 204 -20.95 -2.02 -1.96
C GLN A 204 -20.00 -1.29 -1.01
N SER A 205 -18.85 -1.89 -0.63
CA SER A 205 -17.90 -1.25 0.29
C SER A 205 -17.42 0.13 -0.16
N PRO A 206 -17.15 0.38 -1.46
CA PRO A 206 -16.81 1.73 -1.92
C PRO A 206 -17.94 2.74 -1.70
N ARG A 207 -19.20 2.33 -1.87
CA ARG A 207 -20.37 3.19 -1.66
C ARG A 207 -20.55 3.49 -0.17
N ILE A 208 -20.42 2.49 0.68
CA ILE A 208 -20.60 2.59 2.14
C ILE A 208 -19.62 3.58 2.79
N TRP A 209 -18.47 3.80 2.17
CA TRP A 209 -17.50 4.79 2.63
C TRP A 209 -17.93 6.24 2.37
N HIS A 210 -18.76 6.49 1.36
CA HIS A 210 -19.19 7.82 0.94
C HIS A 210 -20.54 8.22 1.53
#